data_AF-A0A383AT00-F1
#
_entry.id   AF-A0A383AT00-F1
#
_cell.length_a   1.000
_cell.length_b   1.000
_cell.length_c   1.000
_cell.angle_alpha   90.00
_cell.angle_beta   90.00
_cell.angle_gamma   90.00
#
_symmetry.space_group_name_H-M   'P 1'
#
loop_
_entity.id
_entity.type
_entity.pdbx_description
1 polymer ?
#
loop_
_entity_poly.entity_id
_entity_poly.type
_entity_poly.pdbx_seq_one_letter_code
_entity_poly.pdbx_strand_id
1 'polypeptide(L)'
;MLVATAVGAIVIAGAYSSFILVANQHDKIKDVADMQGSGRGAMRIMERDIRMAGFTWRDNQAKVIYGSIATPVTVTDSGNSCCDSISVVYDYHDESDNSTERVSIRYWVESYTGSKGTRGRLYRKRDIVLPTPKAGTKDVVADYVEDLQFPGRENTQYLYVARSQDDYITVIDPDTPSCLSKEVCGERIGVIG
;
A
#
# COMPACT_ATOMS: atom_id res chain seq x y z
N MET A 1 46.69 -32.26 28.74
CA MET A 1 45.55 -32.68 27.89
C MET A 1 44.20 -32.12 28.37
N LEU A 2 43.93 -31.96 29.68
CA LEU A 2 42.67 -31.41 30.20
C LEU A 2 42.40 -29.92 29.86
N VAL A 3 43.44 -29.08 29.81
CA VAL A 3 43.27 -27.65 29.48
C VAL A 3 42.87 -27.47 28.01
N ALA A 4 43.41 -28.29 27.11
CA ALA A 4 43.10 -28.24 25.69
C ALA A 4 41.64 -28.64 25.40
N THR A 5 41.13 -29.67 26.08
CA THR A 5 39.72 -30.07 25.95
C THR A 5 38.77 -29.04 26.55
N ALA A 6 39.16 -28.38 27.66
CA ALA A 6 38.37 -27.31 28.27
C ALA A 6 38.27 -26.08 27.36
N VAL A 7 39.38 -25.62 26.77
CA VAL A 7 39.38 -24.49 25.82
C VAL A 7 38.61 -24.85 24.54
N GLY A 8 38.73 -26.08 24.04
CA GLY A 8 37.95 -26.55 22.88
C GLY A 8 36.43 -26.54 23.15
N ALA A 9 35.99 -26.96 24.33
CA ALA A 9 34.57 -26.96 24.71
C ALA A 9 33.98 -25.54 24.78
N ILE A 10 34.72 -24.56 25.28
CA ILE A 10 34.28 -23.15 25.35
C ILE A 10 34.09 -22.57 23.95
N VAL A 11 35.02 -22.84 23.03
CA VAL A 11 34.93 -22.35 21.64
C VAL A 11 33.76 -22.99 20.90
N ILE A 12 33.54 -24.29 21.06
CA ILE A 12 32.40 -24.99 20.44
C ILE A 12 31.07 -24.48 21.03
N ALA A 13 31.00 -24.23 22.34
CA ALA A 13 29.81 -23.65 22.98
C ALA A 13 29.52 -22.23 22.46
N GLY A 14 30.56 -21.41 22.31
CA GLY A 14 30.45 -20.08 21.70
C GLY A 14 29.96 -20.16 20.26
N ALA A 15 30.58 -21.02 19.43
CA ALA A 15 30.19 -21.22 18.04
C ALA A 15 28.74 -21.72 17.90
N TYR A 16 28.31 -22.65 18.74
CA TYR A 16 26.92 -23.15 18.75
C TYR A 16 25.91 -22.04 19.03
N SER A 17 26.21 -21.14 19.98
CA SER A 17 25.36 -19.98 20.25
C SER A 17 25.29 -19.01 19.06
N SER A 18 26.41 -18.80 18.36
CA SER A 18 26.46 -17.99 17.14
C SER A 18 25.60 -18.60 16.02
N PHE A 19 25.62 -19.93 15.85
CA PHE A 19 24.78 -20.59 14.84
C PHE A 19 23.29 -20.41 15.11
N ILE A 20 22.84 -20.52 16.37
CA ILE A 20 21.42 -20.29 16.73
C ILE A 20 21.01 -18.84 16.47
N LEU A 21 21.87 -17.88 16.82
CA LEU A 21 21.60 -16.46 16.57
C LEU A 21 21.45 -16.18 15.06
N VAL A 22 22.35 -16.70 14.24
CA VAL A 22 22.33 -16.52 12.78
C VAL A 22 21.11 -17.20 12.16
N ALA A 23 20.74 -18.40 12.62
CA ALA A 23 19.54 -19.09 12.15
C ALA A 23 18.27 -18.26 12.43
N ASN A 24 18.11 -17.77 13.66
CA ASN A 24 16.99 -16.90 14.03
C ASN A 24 16.96 -15.59 13.24
N GLN A 25 18.13 -15.03 12.92
CA GLN A 25 18.23 -13.83 12.09
C GLN A 25 17.81 -14.10 10.65
N HIS A 26 18.18 -15.26 10.10
CA HIS A 26 17.77 -15.67 8.76
C HIS A 26 16.25 -15.79 8.64
N ASP A 27 15.60 -16.42 9.63
CA ASP A 27 14.14 -16.57 9.67
C ASP A 27 13.45 -15.20 9.74
N LYS A 28 13.94 -14.27 10.57
CA LYS A 28 13.40 -12.90 10.63
C LYS A 28 13.52 -12.16 9.31
N ILE A 29 14.67 -12.27 8.63
CA ILE A 29 14.88 -11.62 7.32
C ILE A 29 13.91 -12.20 6.28
N LYS A 30 13.70 -13.52 6.31
CA LYS A 30 12.76 -14.19 5.43
C LYS A 30 11.32 -13.71 5.66
N ASP A 31 10.86 -13.69 6.91
CA ASP A 31 9.52 -13.21 7.25
C ASP A 31 9.31 -11.74 6.83
N VAL A 32 10.33 -10.89 7.02
CA VAL A 32 10.29 -9.48 6.57
C VAL A 32 10.25 -9.39 5.04
N ALA A 33 11.00 -10.23 4.33
CA ALA A 33 10.98 -10.27 2.87
C ALA A 33 9.60 -10.71 2.34
N ASP A 34 8.98 -11.70 2.96
CA ASP A 34 7.63 -12.17 2.61
C ASP A 34 6.59 -11.07 2.87
N MET A 35 6.67 -10.35 4.00
CA MET A 35 5.80 -9.19 4.30
C MET A 35 5.98 -8.04 3.29
N GLN A 36 7.22 -7.72 2.91
CA GLN A 36 7.48 -6.73 1.87
C GLN A 36 6.95 -7.17 0.51
N GLY A 37 7.06 -8.46 0.21
CA GLY A 37 6.52 -9.07 -1.01
C GLY A 37 5.00 -8.90 -1.10
N SER A 38 4.27 -9.27 -0.04
CA SER A 38 2.82 -9.11 0.00
C SER A 38 2.38 -7.65 -0.05
N GLY A 39 3.07 -6.76 0.69
CA GLY A 39 2.77 -5.33 0.70
C GLY A 39 2.95 -4.68 -0.68
N ARG A 40 4.06 -4.98 -1.37
CA ARG A 40 4.30 -4.51 -2.76
C ARG A 40 3.28 -5.07 -3.74
N GLY A 41 2.88 -6.33 -3.58
CA GLY A 41 1.83 -6.95 -4.38
C GLY A 41 0.51 -6.18 -4.27
N ALA A 42 0.09 -5.90 -3.04
CA ALA A 42 -1.12 -5.14 -2.76
C ALA A 42 -1.09 -3.74 -3.37
N MET A 43 0.01 -3.00 -3.14
CA MET A 43 0.18 -1.64 -3.66
C MET A 43 0.19 -1.59 -5.19
N ARG A 44 0.83 -2.55 -5.87
CA ARG A 44 0.86 -2.58 -7.35
C ARG A 44 -0.52 -2.82 -7.96
N ILE A 45 -1.33 -3.67 -7.34
CA ILE A 45 -2.70 -3.94 -7.82
C ILE A 45 -3.55 -2.69 -7.61
N MET A 46 -3.46 -2.06 -6.44
CA MET A 46 -4.16 -0.81 -6.14
C MET A 46 -3.74 0.33 -7.07
N GLU A 47 -2.43 0.51 -7.30
CA GLU A 47 -1.89 1.52 -8.20
C GLU A 47 -2.38 1.31 -9.63
N ARG A 48 -2.39 0.06 -10.13
CA ARG A 48 -2.90 -0.26 -11.46
C ARG A 48 -4.37 0.13 -11.60
N ASP A 49 -5.18 -0.17 -10.59
CA ASP A 49 -6.61 0.16 -10.60
C ASP A 49 -6.82 1.69 -10.51
N ILE A 50 -6.07 2.40 -9.66
CA ILE A 50 -6.12 3.88 -9.55
C ILE A 50 -5.68 4.57 -10.84
N ARG A 51 -4.63 4.07 -11.52
CA ARG A 51 -4.18 4.63 -12.80
C ARG A 51 -5.23 4.55 -13.91
N MET A 52 -6.19 3.63 -13.78
CA MET A 52 -7.31 3.49 -14.71
C MET A 52 -8.52 4.35 -14.33
N ALA A 53 -8.51 5.01 -13.18
CA ALA A 53 -9.63 5.81 -12.69
C ALA A 53 -10.11 6.83 -13.74
N GLY A 54 -11.42 6.87 -13.98
CA GLY A 54 -12.03 7.81 -14.91
C GLY A 54 -11.78 7.51 -16.39
N PHE A 55 -11.11 6.40 -16.71
CA PHE A 55 -10.98 5.97 -18.10
C PHE A 55 -12.36 5.67 -18.69
N THR A 56 -12.65 6.26 -19.84
CA THR A 56 -13.88 6.02 -20.60
C THR A 56 -13.54 5.37 -21.94
N TRP A 57 -14.17 4.26 -22.25
CA TRP A 57 -13.99 3.60 -23.54
C TRP A 57 -14.67 4.41 -24.65
N ARG A 58 -14.01 4.50 -25.80
CA ARG A 58 -14.51 5.14 -27.01
C ARG A 58 -14.57 4.11 -28.13
N ASP A 59 -15.68 4.09 -28.85
CA ASP A 59 -15.83 3.25 -30.02
C ASP A 59 -15.01 3.77 -31.22
N ASN A 60 -15.05 3.03 -32.33
CA ASN A 60 -14.41 3.39 -33.60
C ASN A 60 -14.91 4.71 -34.22
N GLN A 61 -15.97 5.31 -33.66
CA GLN A 61 -16.54 6.59 -34.06
C GLN A 61 -16.24 7.70 -33.03
N ALA A 62 -15.33 7.44 -32.09
CA ALA A 62 -14.93 8.32 -30.99
C ALA A 62 -16.09 8.68 -30.02
N LYS A 63 -17.16 7.89 -30.00
CA LYS A 63 -18.31 8.10 -29.11
C LYS A 63 -18.08 7.36 -27.79
N VAL A 64 -18.42 8.04 -26.70
CA VAL A 64 -18.41 7.46 -25.35
C VAL A 64 -19.71 6.69 -25.12
N ILE A 65 -19.61 5.40 -24.76
CA ILE A 65 -20.77 4.50 -24.64
C ILE A 65 -21.66 4.87 -23.44
N TYR A 66 -21.06 5.03 -22.26
CA TYR A 66 -21.75 5.27 -20.99
C TYR A 66 -21.64 6.73 -20.49
N GLY A 67 -21.21 7.65 -21.35
CA GLY A 67 -20.96 9.04 -21.01
C GLY A 67 -19.75 9.25 -20.08
N SER A 68 -19.54 10.50 -19.68
CA SER A 68 -18.44 10.87 -18.77
C SER A 68 -18.64 10.30 -17.36
N ILE A 69 -17.53 9.96 -16.69
CA ILE A 69 -17.53 9.52 -15.30
C ILE A 69 -17.39 10.76 -14.40
N ALA A 70 -18.45 11.11 -13.67
CA ALA A 70 -18.46 12.31 -12.82
C ALA A 70 -17.54 12.19 -11.60
N THR A 71 -17.46 11.00 -10.99
CA THR A 71 -16.68 10.74 -9.78
C THR A 71 -15.77 9.52 -10.01
N PRO A 72 -14.58 9.71 -10.60
CA PRO A 72 -13.69 8.61 -10.97
C PRO A 72 -13.02 7.96 -9.76
N VAL A 73 -12.77 8.73 -8.70
CA VAL A 73 -12.23 8.26 -7.43
C VAL A 73 -13.07 8.86 -6.31
N THR A 74 -13.44 8.03 -5.36
CA THR A 74 -14.10 8.47 -4.12
C THR A 74 -13.33 7.89 -2.95
N VAL A 75 -12.98 8.75 -2.02
CA VAL A 75 -12.35 8.37 -0.75
C VAL A 75 -13.40 8.60 0.32
N THR A 76 -13.66 7.56 1.10
CA THR A 76 -14.48 7.65 2.31
C THR A 76 -13.54 7.58 3.49
N ASP A 77 -13.46 8.66 4.24
CA ASP A 77 -12.71 8.78 5.48
C ASP A 77 -13.70 8.71 6.65
N SER A 78 -13.42 7.82 7.59
CA SER A 78 -14.19 7.60 8.83
C SER A 78 -13.43 8.08 10.08
N GLY A 79 -12.36 8.84 9.88
CA GLY A 79 -11.49 9.38 10.92
C GLY A 79 -10.72 8.27 11.64
N ASN A 80 -10.73 8.29 12.96
CA ASN A 80 -10.03 7.30 13.79
C ASN A 80 -10.85 6.02 14.06
N SER A 81 -11.99 5.86 13.38
CA SER A 81 -12.89 4.72 13.47
C SER A 81 -12.83 3.91 12.18
N CYS A 82 -13.06 2.60 12.27
CA CYS A 82 -13.18 1.75 11.09
C CYS A 82 -14.38 2.20 10.22
N CYS A 83 -14.30 2.21 8.88
CA CYS A 83 -13.18 1.83 8.03
C CYS A 83 -13.15 2.70 6.78
N ASP A 84 -11.99 3.26 6.53
CA ASP A 84 -11.70 4.03 5.35
C ASP A 84 -11.77 3.15 4.11
N SER A 85 -12.24 3.73 3.01
CA SER A 85 -12.32 3.02 1.74
C SER A 85 -12.08 3.93 0.56
N ILE A 86 -11.42 3.37 -0.46
CA ILE A 86 -11.26 4.01 -1.76
C ILE A 86 -12.06 3.23 -2.78
N SER A 87 -12.88 3.95 -3.57
CA SER A 87 -13.57 3.37 -4.71
C SER A 87 -13.15 4.07 -5.99
N VAL A 88 -12.83 3.29 -7.01
CA VAL A 88 -12.36 3.74 -8.31
C VAL A 88 -13.33 3.25 -9.38
N VAL A 89 -13.74 4.14 -10.29
CA VAL A 89 -14.68 3.83 -11.37
C VAL A 89 -14.01 4.06 -12.73
N TYR A 90 -14.12 3.08 -13.62
CA TYR A 90 -13.61 3.16 -14.98
C TYR A 90 -14.36 2.22 -15.94
N ASP A 91 -14.27 2.48 -17.24
CA ASP A 91 -14.85 1.62 -18.28
C ASP A 91 -13.84 0.52 -18.68
N TYR A 92 -14.27 -0.73 -18.68
CA TYR A 92 -13.51 -1.87 -19.17
C TYR A 92 -14.12 -2.36 -20.47
N HIS A 93 -13.31 -2.55 -21.50
CA HIS A 93 -13.75 -3.17 -22.75
C HIS A 93 -13.16 -4.56 -22.84
N ASP A 94 -14.03 -5.55 -23.01
CA ASP A 94 -13.64 -6.92 -23.31
C ASP A 94 -13.60 -7.11 -24.81
N GLU A 95 -12.40 -7.33 -25.34
CA GLU A 95 -12.18 -7.57 -26.77
C GLU A 95 -12.76 -8.92 -27.24
N SER A 96 -12.90 -9.89 -26.33
CA SER A 96 -13.38 -11.22 -26.67
C SER A 96 -14.89 -11.27 -26.86
N ASP A 97 -15.63 -10.59 -25.98
CA ASP A 97 -17.10 -10.48 -26.04
C ASP A 97 -17.58 -9.20 -26.74
N ASN A 98 -16.64 -8.36 -27.20
CA ASN A 98 -16.88 -7.03 -27.77
C ASN A 98 -17.87 -6.20 -26.93
N SER A 99 -17.74 -6.30 -25.61
CA SER A 99 -18.64 -5.68 -24.65
C SER A 99 -17.89 -4.64 -23.82
N THR A 100 -18.58 -3.57 -23.46
CA THR A 100 -18.02 -2.55 -22.56
C THR A 100 -18.82 -2.56 -21.28
N GLU A 101 -18.12 -2.56 -20.16
CA GLU A 101 -18.70 -2.55 -18.82
C GLU A 101 -18.13 -1.36 -18.03
N ARG A 102 -18.96 -0.69 -17.24
CA ARG A 102 -18.46 0.27 -16.24
C ARG A 102 -18.21 -0.48 -14.95
N VAL A 103 -16.97 -0.47 -14.50
CA VAL A 103 -16.52 -1.22 -13.33
C VAL A 103 -16.21 -0.26 -12.19
N SER A 104 -16.64 -0.63 -10.98
CA SER A 104 -16.28 0.02 -9.73
C SER A 104 -15.44 -0.93 -8.89
N ILE A 105 -14.22 -0.53 -8.56
CA ILE A 105 -13.34 -1.28 -7.66
C ILE A 105 -13.31 -0.59 -6.32
N ARG A 106 -13.67 -1.32 -5.26
CA ARG A 106 -13.61 -0.83 -3.88
C ARG A 106 -12.53 -1.56 -3.09
N TYR A 107 -11.73 -0.79 -2.35
CA TYR A 107 -10.78 -1.29 -1.37
C TYR A 107 -11.20 -0.82 0.02
N TRP A 108 -11.18 -1.74 0.98
CA TRP A 108 -11.48 -1.43 2.38
C TRP A 108 -10.79 -2.44 3.30
N VAL A 109 -10.53 -2.03 4.53
CA VAL A 109 -10.08 -2.93 5.59
C VAL A 109 -11.30 -3.44 6.34
N GLU A 110 -11.28 -4.70 6.74
CA GLU A 110 -12.32 -5.27 7.60
C GLU A 110 -11.68 -6.26 8.59
N SER A 111 -12.24 -6.33 9.79
CA SER A 111 -11.78 -7.27 10.81
C SER A 111 -12.07 -8.71 10.39
N TYR A 112 -11.03 -9.52 10.26
CA TYR A 112 -11.12 -10.95 10.01
C TYR A 112 -10.74 -11.72 11.28
N THR A 113 -11.68 -12.52 11.79
CA THR A 113 -11.42 -13.43 12.92
C THR A 113 -11.16 -14.82 12.37
N GLY A 114 -9.92 -15.29 12.54
CA GLY A 114 -9.52 -16.65 12.18
C GLY A 114 -8.96 -17.41 13.38
N SER A 115 -8.43 -18.60 13.13
CA SER A 115 -7.86 -19.47 14.18
C SER A 115 -6.64 -18.87 14.90
N LYS A 116 -6.07 -17.77 14.40
CA LYS A 116 -4.91 -17.07 14.96
C LYS A 116 -5.27 -15.72 15.61
N GLY A 117 -6.56 -15.46 15.82
CA GLY A 117 -7.07 -14.20 16.40
C GLY A 117 -7.73 -13.27 15.38
N THR A 118 -8.10 -12.08 15.86
CA THR A 118 -8.69 -11.01 15.06
C THR A 118 -7.59 -10.14 14.48
N ARG A 119 -7.64 -9.91 13.16
CA ARG A 119 -6.69 -9.05 12.43
C ARG A 119 -7.40 -8.27 11.34
N GLY A 120 -6.89 -7.08 11.01
CA GLY A 120 -7.39 -6.31 9.87
C GLY A 120 -6.92 -6.92 8.56
N ARG A 121 -7.84 -7.05 7.60
CA ARG A 121 -7.57 -7.61 6.28
C ARG A 121 -8.03 -6.66 5.20
N LEU A 122 -7.14 -6.39 4.24
CA LEU A 122 -7.45 -5.55 3.09
C LEU A 122 -8.18 -6.38 2.04
N TYR A 123 -9.37 -5.92 1.69
CA TYR A 123 -10.20 -6.52 0.67
C TYR A 123 -10.28 -5.64 -0.57
N ARG A 124 -10.45 -6.31 -1.71
CA ARG A 124 -10.76 -5.71 -3.00
C ARG A 124 -12.01 -6.35 -3.54
N LYS A 125 -12.92 -5.54 -4.08
CA LYS A 125 -14.11 -6.02 -4.76
C LYS A 125 -14.31 -5.26 -6.05
N ARG A 126 -14.56 -6.01 -7.12
CA ARG A 126 -14.83 -5.48 -8.46
C ARG A 126 -16.30 -5.66 -8.78
N ASP A 127 -17.04 -4.56 -8.82
CA ASP A 127 -18.45 -4.55 -9.16
C ASP A 127 -18.67 -4.01 -10.56
N ILE A 128 -19.59 -4.60 -11.31
CA ILE A 128 -20.07 -4.06 -12.59
C ILE A 128 -21.24 -3.16 -12.26
N VAL A 129 -21.15 -1.89 -12.68
CA VAL A 129 -22.18 -0.86 -12.46
C VAL A 129 -23.11 -0.77 -13.67
N LEU A 130 -22.54 -0.83 -14.88
CA LEU A 130 -23.26 -0.80 -16.16
C LEU A 130 -22.67 -1.85 -17.09
N PRO A 131 -23.47 -2.43 -18.02
CA PRO A 131 -24.88 -2.09 -18.30
C PRO A 131 -25.86 -2.70 -17.29
N THR A 132 -25.55 -3.86 -16.72
CA THR A 132 -26.34 -4.54 -15.71
C THR A 132 -25.56 -4.62 -14.40
N PRO A 133 -26.07 -4.04 -13.30
CA PRO A 133 -25.38 -4.07 -12.03
C PRO A 133 -25.14 -5.51 -11.55
N LYS A 134 -23.88 -5.87 -11.32
CA LYS A 134 -23.50 -7.20 -10.81
C LYS A 134 -22.41 -7.03 -9.77
N ALA A 135 -22.70 -7.55 -8.58
CA ALA A 135 -21.71 -7.61 -7.51
C ALA A 135 -20.66 -8.68 -7.80
N GLY A 136 -19.38 -8.32 -7.68
CA GLY A 136 -18.28 -9.27 -7.80
C GLY A 136 -17.92 -9.95 -6.49
N THR A 137 -16.91 -10.80 -6.56
CA THR A 137 -16.31 -11.48 -5.41
C THR A 137 -15.42 -10.56 -4.59
N LYS A 138 -15.34 -10.87 -3.30
CA LYS A 138 -14.48 -10.21 -2.32
C LYS A 138 -13.14 -10.94 -2.30
N ASP A 139 -12.10 -10.28 -2.83
CA ASP A 139 -10.75 -10.82 -2.92
C ASP A 139 -9.89 -10.31 -1.76
N VAL A 140 -9.05 -11.18 -1.21
CA VAL A 140 -8.08 -10.82 -0.16
C VAL A 140 -6.80 -10.34 -0.82
N VAL A 141 -6.37 -9.12 -0.48
CA VAL A 141 -5.17 -8.50 -1.06
C VAL A 141 -4.00 -8.49 -0.07
N ALA A 142 -4.27 -8.19 1.19
CA ALA A 142 -3.27 -8.20 2.25
C ALA A 142 -3.90 -8.56 3.60
N ASP A 143 -3.07 -9.08 4.51
CA ASP A 143 -3.44 -9.46 5.88
C ASP A 143 -2.61 -8.65 6.88
N TYR A 144 -3.11 -8.48 8.10
CA TYR A 144 -2.49 -7.63 9.14
C TYR A 144 -2.36 -6.15 8.73
N VAL A 145 -3.39 -5.60 8.08
CA VAL A 145 -3.49 -4.16 7.81
C VAL A 145 -4.24 -3.53 8.97
N GLU A 146 -3.56 -2.69 9.76
CA GLU A 146 -4.16 -2.04 10.93
C GLU A 146 -5.03 -0.85 10.54
N ASP A 147 -4.56 -0.05 9.60
CA ASP A 147 -5.27 1.13 9.12
C ASP A 147 -5.01 1.36 7.62
N LEU A 148 -5.99 1.93 6.92
CA LEU A 148 -5.90 2.29 5.50
C LEU A 148 -6.32 3.74 5.34
N GLN A 149 -5.39 4.64 5.57
CA GLN A 149 -5.65 6.06 5.43
C GLN A 149 -5.28 6.58 4.05
N PHE A 150 -6.19 7.34 3.43
CA PHE A 150 -5.90 8.12 2.25
C PHE A 150 -5.87 9.59 2.65
N PRO A 151 -4.69 10.22 2.75
CA PRO A 151 -4.61 11.64 3.01
C PRO A 151 -5.26 12.37 1.82
N GLY A 152 -6.52 12.77 1.99
CA GLY A 152 -7.27 13.53 0.99
C GLY A 152 -6.78 14.98 0.97
N ARG A 153 -6.77 15.64 -0.18
CA ARG A 153 -6.33 17.04 -0.29
C ARG A 153 -7.27 17.98 0.46
N GLU A 154 -7.05 18.16 1.75
CA GLU A 154 -7.40 19.37 2.48
C GLU A 154 -6.15 20.24 2.54
N ASN A 155 -6.30 21.56 2.48
CA ASN A 155 -5.27 22.59 2.22
C ASN A 155 -4.09 22.64 3.22
N THR A 156 -3.84 21.59 4.00
CA THR A 156 -2.79 21.52 5.03
C THR A 156 -2.25 20.09 5.22
N GLN A 157 -2.00 19.35 4.14
CA GLN A 157 -1.34 18.04 4.24
C GLN A 157 0.12 18.12 3.81
N TYR A 158 0.95 18.42 4.80
CA TYR A 158 2.38 18.22 4.67
C TYR A 158 2.72 16.73 4.55
N LEU A 159 3.56 16.40 3.58
CA LEU A 159 4.17 15.09 3.43
C LEU A 159 5.40 15.01 4.36
N TYR A 160 5.36 14.12 5.35
CA TYR A 160 6.48 13.87 6.26
C TYR A 160 7.40 12.79 5.68
N VAL A 161 8.64 13.17 5.33
CA VAL A 161 9.66 12.25 4.81
C VAL A 161 10.79 12.14 5.83
N ALA A 162 11.04 10.93 6.32
CA ALA A 162 12.24 10.60 7.07
C ALA A 162 13.26 9.94 6.13
N ARG A 163 14.45 10.54 5.99
CA ARG A 163 15.57 9.91 5.27
C ARG A 163 16.53 9.31 6.28
N SER A 164 16.96 8.08 6.03
CA SER A 164 17.86 7.31 6.91
C SER A 164 19.22 7.96 7.21
N GLN A 165 19.60 9.05 6.54
CA GLN A 165 20.87 9.75 6.75
C GLN A 165 20.71 11.12 7.42
N ASP A 166 19.48 11.57 7.63
CA ASP A 166 19.16 12.88 8.17
C ASP A 166 18.46 12.70 9.53
N ASP A 167 18.96 13.34 10.57
CA ASP A 167 18.39 13.30 11.94
C ASP A 167 17.17 14.24 12.09
N TYR A 168 16.54 14.62 10.96
CA TYR A 168 15.39 15.50 10.90
C TYR A 168 14.32 14.96 9.94
N ILE A 169 13.05 15.17 10.30
CA ILE A 169 11.90 14.88 9.46
C ILE A 169 11.72 16.04 8.49
N THR A 170 11.75 15.77 7.19
CA THR A 170 11.45 16.79 6.18
C THR A 170 9.94 16.89 6.01
N VAL A 171 9.42 18.09 6.19
CA VAL A 171 8.01 18.43 5.99
C VAL A 171 7.91 19.04 4.59
N ILE A 172 7.32 18.33 3.65
CA ILE A 172 7.17 18.77 2.26
C ILE A 172 5.75 19.24 2.06
N ASP A 173 5.57 20.48 1.62
CA ASP A 173 4.31 20.94 1.06
C ASP A 173 4.25 20.55 -0.43
N PRO A 174 3.37 19.60 -0.83
CA PRO A 174 3.28 19.13 -2.21
C PRO A 174 2.71 20.18 -3.17
N ASP A 175 2.12 21.28 -2.67
CA ASP A 175 1.56 22.36 -3.50
C ASP A 175 2.62 23.41 -3.88
N THR A 176 3.73 23.50 -3.15
CA THR A 176 4.91 24.24 -3.59
C THR A 176 5.81 23.35 -4.44
N PRO A 177 6.14 23.72 -5.69
CA PRO A 177 7.14 22.97 -6.46
C PRO A 177 8.47 23.02 -5.71
N SER A 178 8.88 21.87 -5.16
CA SER A 178 10.20 21.73 -4.56
C SER A 178 11.23 21.97 -5.66
N CYS A 179 11.88 23.12 -5.65
CA CYS A 179 12.94 23.46 -6.58
C CYS A 179 13.99 22.34 -6.60
N LEU A 180 14.05 21.58 -7.69
CA LEU A 180 15.16 20.69 -8.03
C LEU A 180 16.34 21.55 -8.51
N SER A 181 16.91 22.34 -7.60
CA SER A 181 18.17 23.05 -7.79
C SER A 181 18.65 23.58 -6.45
N LYS A 182 19.81 23.09 -6.00
CA LYS A 182 20.52 23.59 -4.82
C LYS A 182 20.96 25.04 -5.10
N GLU A 183 20.12 26.05 -4.83
CA GLU A 183 20.63 27.40 -4.49
C GLU A 183 19.58 28.41 -3.99
N VAL A 184 18.27 28.19 -4.11
CA VAL A 184 17.30 29.24 -3.73
C VAL A 184 16.05 28.65 -3.06
N CYS A 185 16.07 28.63 -1.73
CA CYS A 185 14.93 28.85 -0.81
C CYS A 185 15.38 28.44 0.60
N GLY A 186 15.97 29.38 1.32
CA GLY A 186 16.28 29.20 2.73
C GLY A 186 15.06 29.51 3.58
N GLU A 187 14.68 28.58 4.45
CA GLU A 187 14.42 28.89 5.85
C GLU A 187 14.84 27.68 6.70
N ARG A 188 16.02 27.80 7.33
CA ARG A 188 16.49 26.83 8.31
C ARG A 188 15.76 27.12 9.62
N ILE A 189 14.76 26.31 9.97
CA ILE A 189 14.28 26.27 11.35
C ILE A 189 15.31 25.48 12.15
N GLY A 190 16.19 26.18 12.84
CA GLY A 190 17.10 25.59 13.81
C GLY A 190 16.31 25.06 15.00
N VAL A 191 16.43 23.77 15.29
CA VAL A 191 16.00 23.21 16.57
C VAL A 191 17.05 23.60 17.59
N ILE A 192 16.62 24.38 18.58
CA ILE A 192 17.41 24.82 19.71
C ILE A 192 17.68 23.59 20.59
N GLY A 193 18.95 23.27 20.78
CA GLY A 193 19.49 22.37 21.81
C GLY A 193 20.76 22.98 22.35
#